data_AF-A0A348WD01-F1
#
_entry.id   AF-A0A348WD01-F1
#
_cell.length_a   1.000
_cell.length_b   1.000
_cell.length_c   1.000
_cell.angle_alpha   90.00
_cell.angle_beta   90.00
_cell.angle_gamma   90.00
#
_symmetry.space_group_name_H-M   'P 1'
#
loop_
_entity.id
_entity.type
_entity.pdbx_description
1 polymer ?
#
loop_
_entity_poly.entity_id
_entity_poly.type
_entity_poly.pdbx_seq_one_letter_code
_entity_poly.pdbx_strand_id
1 'polypeptide(L)'
;MNMEVTQQGVQPPPPPNRIEEMRIPVVMMRDILLKTMFRKNLDLVTDISEAICLPRAVTQELVDMARSQLLLEATGTLNANSGNEMGYQLTDAGKQRALDALAQSEYFGAMPVPLSVYSEQIKRQSIRSIQITRQELTSAMGHLVLPNNLLDQLGPAVSAGRSILMYGPP
;
A
#
# COMPACT_ATOMS: atom_id res chain seq x y z
N MET A 1 -14.66 -7.69 -32.83
CA MET A 1 -13.54 -6.77 -32.68
C MET A 1 -13.46 -6.42 -31.21
N ASN A 2 -12.48 -6.99 -30.52
CA ASN A 2 -12.32 -6.81 -29.07
C ASN A 2 -11.88 -5.37 -28.81
N MET A 3 -12.71 -4.65 -28.07
CA MET A 3 -12.42 -3.31 -27.59
C MET A 3 -11.41 -3.48 -26.46
N GLU A 4 -10.13 -3.34 -26.78
CA GLU A 4 -9.08 -3.18 -25.78
C GLU A 4 -9.34 -1.85 -25.05
N VAL A 5 -10.07 -1.94 -23.94
CA VAL A 5 -10.16 -0.86 -22.97
C VAL A 5 -8.74 -0.66 -22.45
N THR A 6 -8.02 0.33 -22.99
CA THR A 6 -6.75 0.77 -22.42
C THR A 6 -7.10 1.42 -21.08
N GLN A 7 -7.19 0.62 -20.03
CA GLN A 7 -7.11 1.10 -18.67
C GLN A 7 -5.72 1.73 -18.52
N GLN A 8 -5.56 3.00 -18.91
CA GLN A 8 -4.48 3.83 -18.40
C GLN A 8 -4.77 4.16 -16.93
N GLY A 9 -4.92 3.11 -16.13
CA GLY A 9 -4.92 3.21 -14.69
C GLY A 9 -3.53 3.62 -14.25
N VAL A 10 -3.48 4.51 -13.27
CA VAL A 10 -2.21 5.01 -12.74
C VAL A 10 -1.47 3.82 -12.14
N GLN A 11 -0.30 3.49 -12.71
CA GLN A 11 0.44 2.33 -12.23
C GLN A 11 0.80 2.51 -10.75
N PRO A 12 0.48 1.54 -9.89
CA PRO A 12 0.88 1.57 -8.49
C PRO A 12 2.41 1.53 -8.39
N PRO A 13 3.00 2.07 -7.31
CA PRO A 13 4.43 1.91 -7.08
C PRO A 13 4.76 0.41 -7.00
N PRO A 14 5.88 -0.03 -7.59
CA PRO A 14 6.29 -1.43 -7.48
C PRO A 14 6.52 -1.77 -6.00
N PRO A 15 6.19 -3.00 -5.58
CA PRO A 15 6.50 -3.45 -4.24
C PRO A 15 8.03 -3.47 -4.03
N PRO A 16 8.51 -3.18 -2.81
CA PRO A 16 9.94 -3.19 -2.51
C PRO A 16 10.47 -4.62 -2.56
N ASN A 17 11.65 -4.81 -3.15
CA ASN A 17 12.31 -6.13 -3.17
C ASN A 17 13.31 -6.30 -2.03
N ARG A 18 13.74 -5.20 -1.39
CA ARG A 18 14.69 -5.20 -0.27
C ARG A 18 14.34 -4.13 0.76
N ILE A 19 14.90 -4.24 1.96
CA ILE A 19 14.72 -3.26 3.04
C ILE A 19 15.14 -1.85 2.61
N GLU A 20 16.23 -1.70 1.84
CA GLU A 20 16.75 -0.37 1.48
C GLU A 20 15.79 0.42 0.58
N GLU A 21 14.94 -0.27 -0.18
CA GLU A 21 13.95 0.33 -1.07
C GLU A 21 12.80 1.01 -0.31
N MET A 22 12.60 0.66 0.97
CA MET A 22 11.59 1.29 1.83
C MET A 22 11.91 2.76 2.13
N ARG A 23 13.19 3.17 2.03
CA ARG A 23 13.64 4.54 2.29
C ARG A 23 13.18 5.09 3.66
N ILE A 24 13.06 4.21 4.64
CA ILE A 24 12.70 4.50 6.03
C ILE A 24 13.82 3.97 6.94
N PRO A 25 14.11 4.60 8.09
CA PRO A 25 15.11 4.10 9.00
C PRO A 25 14.85 2.65 9.42
N VAL A 26 15.86 1.79 9.28
CA VAL A 26 15.78 0.36 9.60
C VAL A 26 15.38 0.12 11.06
N VAL A 27 15.82 0.98 11.98
CA VAL A 27 15.43 0.94 13.40
C VAL A 27 13.91 1.06 13.57
N MET A 28 13.27 1.96 12.81
CA MET A 28 11.81 2.13 12.82
C MET A 28 11.10 0.88 12.28
N MET A 29 11.61 0.31 11.18
CA MET A 29 11.05 -0.90 10.59
C MET A 29 11.12 -2.09 11.56
N ARG A 30 12.28 -2.29 12.19
CA ARG A 30 12.48 -3.31 13.23
C ARG A 30 11.54 -3.09 14.42
N ASP A 31 11.45 -1.86 14.91
CA ASP A 31 10.57 -1.57 16.05
C ASP A 31 9.09 -1.80 15.67
N ILE A 32 8.65 -1.45 14.45
CA ILE A 32 7.30 -1.78 13.96
C ILE A 32 7.08 -3.29 13.89
N LEU A 33 8.06 -4.06 13.39
CA LEU A 33 7.99 -5.53 13.36
C LEU A 33 7.78 -6.08 14.78
N LEU A 34 8.64 -5.72 15.74
CA LEU A 34 8.57 -6.22 17.11
C LEU A 34 7.27 -5.81 17.80
N LYS A 35 6.83 -4.55 17.63
CA LYS A 35 5.55 -4.07 18.15
C LYS A 35 4.36 -4.83 17.57
N THR A 36 4.41 -5.16 16.29
CA THR A 36 3.31 -5.87 15.61
C THR A 36 3.23 -7.31 16.07
N MET A 37 4.37 -8.02 16.13
CA MET A 37 4.43 -9.38 16.70
C MET A 37 3.92 -9.38 18.15
N PHE A 38 4.35 -8.42 18.96
CA PHE A 38 3.93 -8.31 20.37
C PHE A 38 2.43 -8.05 20.53
N ARG A 39 1.86 -7.10 19.77
CA ARG A 39 0.44 -6.71 19.91
C ARG A 39 -0.53 -7.72 19.29
N LYS A 40 -0.12 -8.39 18.21
CA LYS A 40 -0.98 -9.34 17.49
C LYS A 40 -0.69 -10.81 17.81
N ASN A 41 0.33 -11.10 18.63
CA ASN A 41 0.80 -12.46 18.93
C ASN A 41 1.10 -13.29 17.66
N LEU A 42 1.80 -12.68 16.70
CA LEU A 42 2.15 -13.33 15.43
C LEU A 42 3.52 -14.00 15.54
N ASP A 43 3.63 -15.18 14.96
CA ASP A 43 4.82 -16.03 14.97
C ASP A 43 5.26 -16.47 13.57
N LEU A 44 4.37 -16.48 12.58
CA LEU A 44 4.68 -16.84 11.19
C LEU A 44 5.03 -15.63 10.33
N VAL A 45 6.02 -15.78 9.45
CA VAL A 45 6.47 -14.71 8.54
C VAL A 45 5.37 -14.34 7.57
N THR A 46 4.56 -15.31 7.14
CA THR A 46 3.36 -15.09 6.33
C THR A 46 2.42 -14.10 7.01
N ASP A 47 2.01 -14.36 8.25
CA ASP A 47 1.05 -13.51 8.97
C ASP A 47 1.65 -12.15 9.34
N ILE A 48 2.92 -12.14 9.72
CA ILE A 48 3.67 -10.91 9.98
C ILE A 48 3.69 -10.03 8.73
N SER A 49 3.99 -10.62 7.56
CA SER A 49 4.10 -9.89 6.29
C SER A 49 2.79 -9.21 5.90
N GLU A 50 1.66 -9.89 6.11
CA GLU A 50 0.33 -9.33 5.90
C GLU A 50 0.04 -8.21 6.89
N ALA A 51 0.36 -8.42 8.16
CA ALA A 51 0.11 -7.45 9.23
C ALA A 51 0.93 -6.16 9.08
N ILE A 52 2.16 -6.24 8.56
CA ILE A 52 3.03 -5.09 8.29
C ILE A 52 2.96 -4.60 6.84
N CYS A 53 2.16 -5.25 6.00
CA CYS A 53 1.95 -4.92 4.59
C CYS A 53 3.25 -4.87 3.77
N LEU A 54 4.16 -5.82 4.00
CA LEU A 54 5.40 -5.96 3.24
C LEU A 54 5.44 -7.30 2.48
N PRO A 55 6.17 -7.38 1.37
CA PRO A 55 6.46 -8.66 0.73
C PRO A 55 7.17 -9.63 1.69
N ARG A 56 6.89 -10.93 1.56
CA ARG A 56 7.46 -11.97 2.43
C ARG A 56 8.99 -11.97 2.43
N ALA A 57 9.61 -11.71 1.27
CA ALA A 57 11.07 -11.64 1.17
C ALA A 57 11.68 -10.52 2.03
N VAL A 58 11.10 -9.31 1.97
CA VAL A 58 11.53 -8.16 2.79
C VAL A 58 11.23 -8.40 4.28
N THR A 59 10.09 -9.03 4.57
CA THR A 59 9.72 -9.40 5.94
C THR A 59 10.72 -10.41 6.53
N GLN A 60 11.11 -11.43 5.75
CA GLN A 60 12.12 -12.41 6.14
C GLN A 60 13.47 -11.74 6.44
N GLU A 61 13.90 -10.79 5.60
CA GLU A 61 15.13 -10.03 5.82
C GLU A 61 15.09 -9.24 7.16
N LEU A 62 13.94 -8.64 7.50
CA LEU A 62 13.75 -7.95 8.77
C LEU A 62 13.77 -8.91 9.97
N VAL A 63 13.16 -10.09 9.82
CA VAL A 63 13.16 -11.14 10.84
C VAL A 63 14.57 -11.66 11.08
N ASP A 64 15.33 -11.93 10.02
CA ASP A 64 16.72 -12.37 10.11
C ASP A 64 17.61 -11.31 10.78
N MET A 65 17.37 -10.03 10.48
CA MET A 65 18.06 -8.92 11.15
C MET A 65 17.72 -8.87 12.64
N ALA A 66 16.45 -8.96 13.02
CA ALA A 66 16.03 -8.98 14.42
C ALA A 66 16.57 -10.21 15.17
N ARG A 67 16.67 -11.37 14.50
CA ARG A 67 17.30 -12.58 15.05
C ARG A 67 18.79 -12.39 15.27
N SER A 68 19.51 -11.77 14.34
CA SER A 68 20.95 -11.45 14.49
C SER A 68 21.21 -10.52 15.69
N GLN A 69 20.22 -9.70 16.05
CA GLN A 69 20.25 -8.80 17.20
C GLN A 69 19.71 -9.45 18.49
N LEU A 70 19.43 -10.75 18.49
CA LEU A 70 18.88 -11.51 19.63
C LEU A 70 17.52 -11.01 20.13
N LEU A 71 16.74 -10.34 19.28
CA LEU A 71 15.39 -9.85 19.60
C LEU A 71 14.31 -10.88 19.24
N LEU A 72 14.63 -11.78 18.29
CA LEU A 72 13.79 -12.90 17.89
C LEU A 72 14.57 -14.21 18.01
N GLU A 73 13.86 -15.29 18.28
CA GLU A 73 14.37 -16.65 18.26
C GLU A 73 13.47 -17.55 17.40
N ALA A 74 14.05 -18.56 16.78
CA ALA A 74 13.32 -19.52 15.96
C ALA A 74 12.74 -20.62 16.87
N THR A 75 11.44 -20.85 16.80
CA THR A 75 10.75 -21.85 17.61
C THR A 75 10.61 -23.20 16.91
N GLY A 76 11.17 -23.37 15.71
CA GLY A 76 11.03 -24.59 14.91
C GLY A 76 9.63 -24.73 14.29
N THR A 77 9.35 -25.87 13.67
CA THR A 77 8.00 -26.23 13.17
C THR A 77 7.12 -26.82 14.27
N LEU A 78 7.38 -26.46 15.54
CA LEU A 78 6.79 -27.09 16.73
C LEU A 78 5.28 -26.81 16.89
N ASN A 79 4.75 -25.82 16.18
CA ASN A 79 3.32 -25.55 16.13
C ASN A 79 2.65 -26.49 15.12
N ALA A 80 1.89 -27.46 15.63
CA ALA A 80 1.17 -28.46 14.83
C ALA A 80 0.19 -27.88 13.78
N ASN A 81 -0.12 -26.58 13.87
CA ASN A 81 -1.00 -25.85 12.96
C ASN A 81 -0.24 -24.97 11.94
N SER A 82 1.09 -24.86 12.03
CA SER A 82 1.89 -23.87 11.28
C SER A 82 2.46 -24.36 9.95
N GLY A 83 2.07 -25.56 9.51
CA GLY A 83 2.58 -26.14 8.27
C GLY A 83 4.11 -26.31 8.30
N ASN A 84 4.73 -26.26 7.11
CA ASN A 84 6.19 -26.40 6.95
C ASN A 84 6.94 -25.06 7.10
N GLU A 85 6.28 -24.04 7.69
CA GLU A 85 6.84 -22.71 7.90
C GLU A 85 7.52 -22.60 9.28
N MET A 86 8.67 -21.93 9.33
CA MET A 86 9.43 -21.71 10.57
C MET A 86 8.74 -20.63 11.42
N GLY A 87 8.42 -20.96 12.66
CA GLY A 87 7.91 -20.00 13.64
C GLY A 87 9.01 -19.16 14.30
N TYR A 88 8.66 -17.94 14.69
CA TYR A 88 9.51 -17.00 15.40
C TYR A 88 8.83 -16.44 16.63
N GLN A 89 9.58 -16.24 17.70
CA GLN A 89 9.07 -15.64 18.93
C GLN A 89 9.99 -14.51 19.41
N LEU A 90 9.39 -13.53 20.08
CA LEU A 90 10.13 -12.47 20.78
C LEU A 90 10.89 -13.06 21.97
N THR A 91 12.21 -12.84 21.99
CA THR A 91 13.01 -13.03 23.20
C THR A 91 12.59 -12.01 24.26
N ASP A 92 13.06 -12.16 25.49
CA ASP A 92 12.77 -11.17 26.54
C ASP A 92 13.35 -9.79 26.20
N ALA A 93 14.52 -9.74 25.55
CA ALA A 93 15.08 -8.50 25.00
C ALA A 93 14.20 -7.91 23.89
N GLY A 94 13.65 -8.75 23.02
CA GLY A 94 12.68 -8.35 21.98
C GLY A 94 11.39 -7.77 22.57
N LYS A 95 10.82 -8.41 23.60
CA LYS A 95 9.63 -7.93 24.32
C LYS A 95 9.90 -6.59 24.99
N GLN A 96 11.01 -6.46 25.72
CA GLN A 96 11.37 -5.20 26.36
C GLN A 96 11.54 -4.08 25.33
N ARG A 97 12.24 -4.36 24.21
CA ARG A 97 12.39 -3.39 23.13
C ARG A 97 11.05 -2.98 22.52
N ALA A 98 10.12 -3.93 22.33
CA ALA A 98 8.78 -3.64 21.82
C ALA A 98 7.99 -2.73 22.76
N LEU A 99 8.06 -2.97 24.07
CA LEU A 99 7.42 -2.15 25.10
C LEU A 99 8.01 -0.73 25.13
N ASP A 100 9.33 -0.60 25.10
CA ASP A 100 10.02 0.69 25.05
C ASP A 100 9.63 1.48 23.80
N ALA A 101 9.56 0.82 22.64
CA ALA A 101 9.14 1.44 21.39
C ALA A 101 7.66 1.83 21.39
N LEU A 102 6.79 1.05 22.05
CA LEU A 102 5.36 1.36 22.24
C LEU A 102 5.18 2.60 23.12
N ALA A 103 6.00 2.75 24.16
CA ALA A 103 5.97 3.92 25.04
C ALA A 103 6.32 5.22 24.30
N GLN A 104 7.15 5.14 23.25
CA GLN A 104 7.49 6.29 22.40
C GLN A 104 6.45 6.53 21.30
N SER A 105 5.90 5.45 20.73
CA SER A 105 4.91 5.51 19.66
C SER A 105 4.07 4.24 19.64
N GLU A 106 2.76 4.40 19.81
CA GLU A 106 1.80 3.31 19.74
C GLU A 106 1.53 2.83 18.30
N TYR A 107 2.15 3.42 17.29
CA TYR A 107 1.97 2.98 15.90
C TYR A 107 2.56 1.58 15.68
N PHE A 108 1.77 0.64 15.19
CA PHE A 108 2.20 -0.71 14.79
C PHE A 108 1.35 -1.20 13.62
N GLY A 109 1.73 -2.32 13.01
CA GLY A 109 1.07 -2.87 11.82
C GLY A 109 1.76 -2.40 10.54
N ALA A 110 0.97 -1.89 9.59
CA ALA A 110 1.42 -1.53 8.25
C ALA A 110 2.69 -0.66 8.29
N MET A 111 3.66 -0.96 7.43
CA MET A 111 4.88 -0.18 7.32
C MET A 111 4.54 1.19 6.70
N PRO A 112 5.01 2.32 7.26
CA PRO A 112 4.74 3.61 6.69
C PRO A 112 5.42 3.76 5.33
N VAL A 113 5.02 4.78 4.57
CA VAL A 113 5.63 5.13 3.29
C VAL A 113 6.16 6.56 3.38
N PRO A 114 7.37 6.87 2.88
CA PRO A 114 7.89 8.23 2.89
C PRO A 114 6.97 9.20 2.14
N LEU A 115 6.82 10.41 2.68
CA LEU A 115 5.96 11.43 2.08
C LEU A 115 6.38 11.79 0.65
N SER A 116 7.67 11.74 0.33
CA SER A 116 8.18 11.99 -1.03
C SER A 116 7.65 10.96 -2.04
N VAL A 117 7.69 9.67 -1.68
CA VAL A 117 7.19 8.55 -2.50
C VAL A 117 5.67 8.65 -2.66
N TYR A 118 4.96 8.92 -1.57
CA TYR A 118 3.51 9.15 -1.61
C TYR A 118 3.14 10.33 -2.51
N SER A 119 3.86 11.45 -2.40
CA SER A 119 3.62 12.65 -3.21
C SER A 119 3.85 12.40 -4.71
N GLU A 120 4.85 11.60 -5.05
CA GLU A 120 5.09 11.19 -6.44
C GLU A 120 3.90 10.39 -6.99
N GLN A 121 3.37 9.46 -6.20
CA GLN A 121 2.23 8.67 -6.62
C GLN A 121 0.95 9.50 -6.78
N ILE A 122 0.69 10.44 -5.86
CA ILE A 122 -0.45 11.35 -5.97
C ILE A 122 -0.36 12.23 -7.22
N LYS A 123 0.85 12.67 -7.61
CA LYS A 123 1.06 13.42 -8.86
C LYS A 123 0.73 12.58 -10.09
N ARG A 124 1.18 11.32 -10.12
CA ARG A 124 0.84 10.37 -11.20
C ARG A 124 -0.66 10.11 -11.26
N GLN A 125 -1.35 10.10 -10.12
CA GLN A 125 -2.79 9.89 -10.03
C GLN A 125 -3.64 11.11 -10.43
N SER A 126 -3.01 12.27 -10.64
CA SER A 126 -3.76 13.48 -10.92
C SER A 126 -4.40 13.45 -12.32
N ILE A 127 -5.73 13.51 -12.35
CA ILE A 127 -6.51 13.65 -13.60
C ILE A 127 -6.38 15.04 -14.25
N ARG A 128 -5.68 15.99 -13.60
CA ARG A 128 -5.50 17.36 -14.11
C ARG A 128 -4.75 17.43 -15.44
N SER A 129 -4.06 16.36 -15.83
CA SER A 129 -3.31 16.29 -17.08
C SER A 129 -4.01 15.45 -18.17
N ILE A 130 -5.23 14.98 -17.93
CA ILE A 130 -5.98 14.21 -18.93
C ILE A 130 -6.56 15.20 -19.95
N GLN A 131 -6.15 15.07 -21.21
CA GLN A 131 -6.79 15.76 -22.32
C GLN A 131 -7.83 14.83 -22.92
N ILE A 132 -9.10 15.23 -22.89
CA ILE A 132 -10.18 14.51 -23.55
C ILE A 132 -10.48 15.19 -24.87
N THR A 133 -10.39 14.43 -25.95
CA THR A 133 -10.77 14.91 -27.27
C THR A 133 -12.29 14.99 -27.38
N ARG A 134 -12.77 15.85 -28.28
CA ARG A 134 -14.21 15.96 -28.58
C ARG A 134 -14.81 14.61 -28.99
N GLN A 135 -14.08 13.83 -29.77
CA GLN A 135 -14.53 12.53 -30.26
C GLN A 135 -14.72 11.53 -29.10
N GLU A 136 -13.78 11.45 -28.16
CA GLU A 136 -13.89 10.61 -26.97
C GLU A 136 -15.08 11.00 -26.09
N LEU A 137 -15.29 12.31 -25.90
CA LEU A 137 -16.44 12.83 -25.14
C LEU A 137 -17.76 12.48 -25.83
N THR A 138 -17.87 12.67 -27.14
CA THR A 138 -19.08 12.35 -27.91
C THR A 138 -19.37 10.85 -27.91
N SER A 139 -18.34 10.00 -28.04
CA SER A 139 -18.51 8.55 -27.97
C SER A 139 -18.93 8.08 -26.58
N ALA A 140 -18.35 8.63 -25.50
CA ALA A 140 -18.72 8.28 -24.13
C ALA A 140 -20.16 8.70 -23.77
N MET A 141 -20.62 9.81 -24.33
CA MET A 141 -21.98 10.33 -24.14
C MET A 141 -22.99 9.79 -25.16
N GLY A 142 -22.59 8.90 -26.08
CA GLY A 142 -23.42 8.46 -27.21
C GLY A 142 -24.69 7.68 -26.84
N HIS A 143 -24.76 7.17 -25.61
CA HIS A 143 -25.97 6.54 -25.05
C HIS A 143 -26.95 7.54 -24.42
N LEU A 144 -26.57 8.82 -24.34
CA LEU A 144 -27.39 9.90 -23.79
C LEU A 144 -27.91 10.79 -24.92
N VAL A 145 -29.20 11.12 -24.88
CA VAL A 145 -29.79 12.10 -25.79
C VAL A 145 -29.47 13.50 -25.23
N LEU A 146 -28.33 14.05 -25.65
CA LEU A 146 -27.88 15.37 -25.21
C LEU A 146 -28.04 16.40 -26.34
N PRO A 147 -28.48 17.63 -26.03
CA PRO A 147 -28.46 18.71 -27.00
C PRO A 147 -27.01 19.12 -27.31
N ASN A 148 -26.72 19.47 -28.57
CA ASN A 148 -25.36 19.71 -29.06
C ASN A 148 -24.60 20.81 -28.28
N ASN A 149 -25.32 21.80 -27.74
CA ASN A 149 -24.77 22.88 -26.93
C ASN A 149 -24.22 22.42 -25.57
N LEU A 150 -24.73 21.31 -25.02
CA LEU A 150 -24.29 20.78 -23.74
C LEU A 150 -22.92 20.09 -23.88
N LEU A 151 -22.68 19.40 -25.00
CA LEU A 151 -21.38 18.80 -25.30
C LEU A 151 -20.26 19.85 -25.38
N ASP A 152 -20.56 21.04 -25.93
CA ASP A 152 -19.62 22.15 -26.01
C ASP A 152 -19.27 22.73 -24.62
N GLN A 153 -20.21 22.71 -23.67
CA GLN A 153 -19.99 23.17 -22.29
C GLN A 153 -19.26 22.11 -21.44
N LEU A 154 -19.49 20.83 -21.74
CA LEU A 154 -18.87 19.73 -20.99
C LEU A 154 -17.39 19.55 -21.33
N GLY A 155 -16.97 19.81 -22.58
CA GLY A 155 -15.56 19.66 -22.99
C GLY A 155 -14.55 20.36 -22.06
N PRO A 156 -14.68 21.68 -21.81
CA PRO A 156 -13.81 22.41 -20.89
C PRO A 156 -13.95 21.96 -19.44
N ALA A 157 -15.16 21.63 -18.99
CA ALA A 157 -15.42 21.24 -17.61
C ALA A 157 -14.80 19.87 -17.26
N VAL A 158 -14.89 18.91 -18.18
CA VAL A 158 -14.29 17.57 -18.01
C VAL A 158 -12.77 17.66 -18.11
N SER A 159 -12.23 18.44 -19.06
CA SER A 159 -10.79 18.65 -19.22
C SER A 159 -10.15 19.40 -18.04
N ALA A 160 -10.93 20.19 -17.29
CA ALA A 160 -10.46 20.85 -16.08
C ALA A 160 -10.28 19.90 -14.88
N GLY A 161 -10.70 18.64 -14.99
CA GLY A 161 -10.63 17.66 -13.91
C GLY A 161 -11.42 18.07 -12.66
N ARG A 162 -12.47 18.88 -12.84
CA ARG A 162 -13.35 19.35 -11.76
C ARG A 162 -14.63 18.52 -11.73
N SER A 163 -15.24 18.41 -10.54
CA SER A 163 -16.53 17.74 -10.38
C SER A 163 -17.62 18.46 -11.18
N ILE A 164 -18.43 17.70 -11.92
CA ILE A 164 -19.59 18.18 -12.68
C ILE A 164 -20.84 17.56 -12.08
N LEU A 165 -21.81 18.40 -11.73
CA LEU A 165 -23.15 17.96 -11.34
C LEU A 165 -24.08 18.13 -12.55
N MET A 166 -24.58 17.04 -13.11
CA MET A 166 -25.65 17.07 -14.12
C MET A 166 -26.99 16.89 -13.42
N TYR A 167 -27.95 17.76 -13.70
CA TYR A 167 -29.32 17.68 -13.17
C TYR A 167 -30.33 17.97 -14.28
N GLY A 168 -31.52 17.36 -14.22
CA GLY A 168 -32.60 17.56 -15.19
C GLY A 168 -33.89 16.85 -14.76
N PRO A 169 -35.04 17.17 -15.39
CA PRO A 169 -36.29 16.43 -15.20
C PRO A 169 -36.15 14.98 -15.68
N PRO A 170 -36.92 14.02 -15.11
CA PRO A 170 -36.89 12.61 -15.52
C PRO A 170 -37.36 12.40 -16.96
#